data_AF-A0A183TY94-F1
#
_entry.id   AF-A0A183TY94-F1
#
_cell.length_a   1.000
_cell.length_b   1.000
_cell.length_c   1.000
_cell.angle_alpha   90.00
_cell.angle_beta   90.00
_cell.angle_gamma   90.00
#
_symmetry.space_group_name_H-M   'P 1'
#
loop_
_entity.id
_entity.type
_entity.pdbx_description
1 polymer ?
#
loop_
_entity_poly.entity_id
_entity_poly.type
_entity_poly.pdbx_seq_one_letter_code
_entity_poly.pdbx_strand_id
1 'polypeptide(L)'
;MDEWLLFILRILFYQRFCFLTSSHSVVSRCAFTSILNGVSSLFFEYFPHFMFCFFFAFAANYYSLRGDHEKSVVFLQRSLKLNPNNSSVWTLIGHEFMEQKNNSAACLAYRKAVQSDPNDYRGWYGLGQLYDILKMPSYSLYYYQQAHKCKSDDSRMLVALGEVYTRLNRVSDAQKCLLKAFKVGDVEGTALMLLGKLFEKGKEDGQAAAVYEKYLETYCDDLVSGFLFLDCWIEGRETREHLQVSKPFHSSNVPLSSFCFPLC
;
A
#
# COMPACT_ATOMS: atom_id res chain seq x y z
N MET A 1 2.34 -23.73 -4.21
CA MET A 1 2.19 -25.18 -4.37
C MET A 1 2.75 -25.80 -3.10
N ASP A 2 2.08 -26.47 -2.17
CA ASP A 2 0.83 -27.24 -2.22
C ASP A 2 0.36 -27.63 -0.80
N GLU A 3 -0.50 -26.83 -0.15
CA GLU A 3 -1.38 -27.35 0.92
C GLU A 3 -2.70 -27.87 0.32
N TRP A 4 -3.12 -27.24 -0.78
CA TRP A 4 -4.35 -27.57 -1.51
C TRP A 4 -4.28 -28.89 -2.29
N LEU A 5 -3.15 -29.19 -2.91
CA LEU A 5 -2.92 -30.46 -3.59
C LEU A 5 -2.79 -31.61 -2.58
N LEU A 6 -2.21 -31.35 -1.40
CA LEU A 6 -2.20 -32.29 -0.27
C LEU A 6 -3.61 -32.51 0.31
N PHE A 7 -4.47 -31.48 0.36
CA PHE A 7 -5.86 -31.62 0.78
C PHE A 7 -6.68 -32.47 -0.21
N ILE A 8 -6.51 -32.25 -1.51
CA ILE A 8 -7.16 -33.05 -2.56
C ILE A 8 -6.64 -34.49 -2.56
N LEU A 9 -5.33 -34.69 -2.44
CA LEU A 9 -4.75 -36.03 -2.32
C LEU A 9 -5.19 -36.74 -1.03
N ARG A 10 -5.35 -36.03 0.09
CA ARG A 10 -5.90 -36.60 1.34
C ARG A 10 -7.35 -37.03 1.16
N ILE A 11 -8.18 -36.26 0.47
CA ILE A 11 -9.58 -36.63 0.18
C ILE A 11 -9.63 -37.88 -0.73
N LEU A 12 -8.79 -37.92 -1.77
CA LEU A 12 -8.70 -39.07 -2.68
C LEU A 12 -8.12 -40.32 -1.99
N PHE A 13 -7.17 -40.17 -1.05
CA PHE A 13 -6.64 -41.28 -0.25
C PHE A 13 -7.65 -41.81 0.77
N TYR A 14 -8.45 -40.94 1.38
CA TYR A 14 -9.46 -41.34 2.36
C TYR A 14 -10.63 -42.08 1.71
N GLN A 15 -11.01 -41.71 0.47
CA GLN A 15 -11.97 -42.46 -0.35
C GLN A 15 -11.50 -43.89 -0.66
N ARG A 16 -10.19 -44.12 -0.79
CA ARG A 16 -9.62 -45.45 -1.02
C ARG A 16 -9.54 -46.29 0.26
N PHE A 17 -9.38 -45.64 1.42
CA PHE A 17 -9.28 -46.31 2.73
C PHE A 17 -10.65 -46.80 3.27
N CYS A 18 -11.74 -46.06 3.02
CA CYS A 18 -13.10 -46.49 3.38
C CYS A 18 -13.59 -47.73 2.60
N PHE A 19 -12.96 -48.08 1.47
CA PHE A 19 -13.30 -49.28 0.70
C PHE A 19 -12.69 -50.57 1.28
N LEU A 20 -11.71 -50.48 2.18
CA LEU A 20 -10.94 -51.63 2.70
C LEU A 20 -11.40 -52.13 4.08
N THR A 21 -12.26 -51.41 4.81
CA THR A 21 -12.76 -51.83 6.13
C THR A 21 -14.23 -52.26 6.04
N SER A 22 -14.44 -53.48 5.55
CA SER A 22 -15.74 -54.12 5.43
C SER A 22 -16.24 -54.68 6.77
N SER A 23 -16.70 -53.85 7.71
CA SER A 23 -17.40 -54.38 8.91
C SER A 23 -18.39 -53.47 9.64
N HIS A 24 -18.68 -52.25 9.18
CA HIS A 24 -19.74 -51.43 9.80
C HIS A 24 -20.91 -51.11 8.85
N SER A 25 -22.11 -51.16 9.45
CA SER A 25 -23.47 -51.19 8.89
C SER A 25 -23.75 -50.34 7.66
N VAL A 26 -24.59 -50.87 6.76
CA VAL A 26 -25.09 -50.26 5.50
C VAL A 26 -25.63 -48.83 5.69
N VAL A 27 -26.21 -48.53 6.86
CA VAL A 27 -26.77 -47.20 7.21
C VAL A 27 -25.69 -46.11 7.26
N SER A 28 -24.48 -46.43 7.71
CA SER A 28 -23.38 -45.45 7.78
C SER A 28 -22.78 -45.13 6.41
N ARG A 29 -22.88 -46.03 5.43
CA ARG A 29 -22.41 -45.78 4.06
C ARG A 29 -23.32 -44.82 3.32
N CYS A 30 -24.65 -44.99 3.44
CA CYS A 30 -25.62 -44.09 2.81
C CYS A 30 -25.54 -42.65 3.34
N ALA A 31 -25.38 -42.48 4.66
CA ALA A 31 -25.21 -41.16 5.26
C ALA A 31 -23.92 -40.48 4.79
N PHE A 32 -22.81 -41.22 4.70
CA PHE A 32 -21.52 -40.67 4.27
C PHE A 32 -21.48 -40.34 2.76
N THR A 33 -22.11 -41.17 1.90
CA THR A 33 -22.26 -40.86 0.46
C THR A 33 -23.20 -39.70 0.21
N SER A 34 -24.25 -39.53 1.02
CA SER A 34 -25.15 -38.36 0.96
C SER A 34 -24.41 -37.07 1.31
N ILE A 35 -23.59 -37.09 2.36
CA ILE A 35 -22.78 -35.93 2.78
C ILE A 35 -21.70 -35.63 1.74
N LEU A 36 -20.97 -36.63 1.23
CA LEU A 36 -19.98 -36.45 0.17
C LEU A 36 -20.60 -35.92 -1.13
N ASN A 37 -21.78 -36.41 -1.53
CA ASN A 37 -22.49 -35.92 -2.70
C ASN A 37 -22.96 -34.47 -2.51
N GLY A 38 -23.46 -34.12 -1.32
CA GLY A 38 -23.86 -32.75 -0.97
C GLY A 38 -22.67 -31.78 -0.91
N VAL A 39 -21.52 -32.22 -0.40
CA VAL A 39 -20.28 -31.43 -0.40
C VAL A 39 -19.73 -31.31 -1.83
N SER A 40 -19.83 -32.35 -2.66
CA SER A 40 -19.39 -32.30 -4.06
C SER A 40 -20.26 -31.40 -4.93
N SER A 41 -21.58 -31.34 -4.70
CA SER A 41 -22.47 -30.45 -5.44
C SER A 41 -22.27 -28.99 -5.03
N LEU A 42 -22.08 -28.71 -3.74
CA LEU A 42 -21.70 -27.37 -3.25
C LEU A 42 -20.32 -26.95 -3.77
N PHE A 43 -19.39 -27.89 -3.87
CA PHE A 43 -18.08 -27.68 -4.49
C PHE A 43 -18.26 -27.34 -5.98
N PHE A 44 -19.04 -28.09 -6.74
CA PHE A 44 -19.25 -27.79 -8.17
C PHE A 44 -20.06 -26.51 -8.45
N GLU A 45 -20.89 -26.02 -7.54
CA GLU A 45 -21.62 -24.75 -7.72
C GLU A 45 -20.81 -23.52 -7.28
N TYR A 46 -20.08 -23.56 -6.16
CA TYR A 46 -19.36 -22.39 -5.65
C TYR A 46 -17.95 -22.20 -6.23
N PHE A 47 -17.24 -23.29 -6.54
CA PHE A 47 -15.87 -23.23 -7.05
C PHE A 47 -15.74 -22.58 -8.44
N PRO A 48 -16.64 -22.82 -9.43
CA PRO A 48 -16.52 -22.14 -10.71
C PRO A 48 -16.71 -20.63 -10.55
N HIS A 49 -17.70 -20.16 -9.78
CA HIS A 49 -17.94 -18.72 -9.62
C HIS A 49 -16.74 -17.97 -9.01
N PHE A 50 -16.08 -18.57 -8.01
CA PHE A 50 -14.87 -18.00 -7.43
C PHE A 50 -13.69 -18.05 -8.41
N MET A 51 -13.43 -19.21 -9.04
CA MET A 51 -12.34 -19.37 -10.01
C MET A 51 -12.49 -18.46 -11.23
N PHE A 52 -13.72 -18.27 -11.74
CA PHE A 52 -13.99 -17.39 -12.87
C PHE A 52 -13.81 -15.90 -12.53
N CYS A 53 -14.08 -15.49 -11.28
CA CYS A 53 -13.82 -14.13 -10.80
C CYS A 53 -12.31 -13.82 -10.86
N PHE A 54 -11.46 -14.72 -10.36
CA PHE A 54 -10.00 -14.56 -10.47
C PHE A 54 -9.54 -14.60 -11.91
N PHE A 55 -10.07 -15.52 -12.74
CA PHE A 55 -9.71 -15.60 -14.15
C PHE A 55 -9.95 -14.28 -14.88
N PHE A 56 -11.12 -13.65 -14.69
CA PHE A 56 -11.41 -12.36 -15.31
C PHE A 56 -10.53 -11.22 -14.78
N ALA A 57 -10.20 -11.23 -13.48
CA ALA A 57 -9.26 -10.25 -12.91
C ALA A 57 -7.83 -10.42 -13.46
N PHE A 58 -7.35 -11.66 -13.61
CA PHE A 58 -6.04 -11.95 -14.22
C PHE A 58 -6.00 -11.55 -15.70
N ALA A 59 -7.05 -11.89 -16.46
CA ALA A 59 -7.16 -11.48 -17.86
C ALA A 59 -7.17 -9.94 -17.98
N ALA A 60 -7.90 -9.24 -17.11
CA ALA A 60 -7.90 -7.78 -17.07
C ALA A 60 -6.51 -7.20 -16.81
N ASN A 61 -5.79 -7.69 -15.79
CA ASN A 61 -4.41 -7.27 -15.51
C ASN A 61 -3.48 -7.48 -16.72
N TYR A 62 -3.65 -8.59 -17.43
CA TYR A 62 -2.88 -8.84 -18.65
C TYR A 62 -3.15 -7.81 -19.76
N TYR A 63 -4.42 -7.44 -19.98
CA TYR A 63 -4.76 -6.39 -20.95
C TYR A 63 -4.31 -5.00 -20.49
N SER A 64 -4.39 -4.72 -19.19
CA SER A 64 -3.86 -3.50 -18.56
C SER A 64 -2.37 -3.32 -18.85
N LEU A 65 -1.57 -4.37 -18.64
CA LEU A 65 -0.13 -4.37 -18.92
C LEU A 65 0.20 -4.21 -20.41
N ARG A 66 -0.74 -4.57 -21.30
CA ARG A 66 -0.61 -4.34 -22.74
C ARG A 66 -1.05 -2.94 -23.19
N GLY A 67 -1.60 -2.13 -22.29
CA GLY A 67 -2.18 -0.81 -22.59
C GLY A 67 -3.59 -0.86 -23.18
N ASP A 68 -4.19 -2.06 -23.29
CA ASP A 68 -5.56 -2.27 -23.80
C ASP A 68 -6.58 -2.03 -22.67
N HIS A 69 -6.63 -0.80 -22.13
CA HIS A 69 -7.43 -0.46 -20.94
C HIS A 69 -8.94 -0.67 -21.13
N GLU A 70 -9.47 -0.41 -22.34
CA GLU A 70 -10.89 -0.61 -22.62
C GLU A 70 -11.30 -2.07 -22.50
N LYS A 71 -10.48 -2.99 -23.01
CA LYS A 71 -10.71 -4.44 -22.90
C LYS A 71 -10.58 -4.88 -21.44
N SER A 72 -9.59 -4.36 -20.71
CA SER A 72 -9.43 -4.62 -19.28
C SER A 72 -10.73 -4.35 -18.52
N VAL A 73 -11.32 -3.16 -18.72
CA VAL A 73 -12.59 -2.77 -18.09
C VAL A 73 -13.72 -3.74 -18.46
N VAL A 74 -13.82 -4.20 -19.71
CA VAL A 74 -14.86 -5.18 -20.11
C VAL A 74 -14.72 -6.50 -19.34
N PHE A 75 -13.50 -7.00 -19.14
CA PHE A 75 -13.27 -8.22 -18.36
C PHE A 75 -13.57 -8.00 -16.87
N LEU A 76 -13.18 -6.86 -16.30
CA LEU A 76 -13.53 -6.51 -14.92
C LEU A 76 -15.05 -6.38 -14.72
N GLN A 77 -15.78 -5.79 -15.68
CA GLN A 77 -17.24 -5.73 -15.63
C GLN A 77 -17.89 -7.12 -15.70
N ARG A 78 -17.32 -8.07 -16.47
CA ARG A 78 -17.78 -9.47 -16.44
C ARG A 78 -17.53 -10.10 -15.08
N SER A 79 -16.40 -9.79 -14.43
CA SER A 79 -16.12 -10.23 -13.07
C SER A 79 -17.15 -9.70 -12.07
N LEU A 80 -17.59 -8.44 -12.21
CA LEU A 80 -18.63 -7.85 -11.37
C LEU A 80 -20.01 -8.47 -11.58
N LYS A 81 -20.32 -9.00 -12.77
CA LYS A 81 -21.58 -9.74 -12.99
C LYS A 81 -21.64 -11.02 -12.16
N LEU A 82 -20.48 -11.64 -11.88
CA LEU A 82 -20.40 -12.80 -11.01
C LEU A 82 -20.46 -12.38 -9.54
N ASN A 83 -19.66 -11.38 -9.15
CA ASN A 83 -19.58 -10.86 -7.78
C ASN A 83 -19.71 -9.33 -7.77
N PRO A 84 -20.93 -8.78 -7.60
CA PRO A 84 -21.16 -7.33 -7.70
C PRO A 84 -20.59 -6.53 -6.52
N ASN A 85 -20.44 -7.16 -5.36
CA ASN A 85 -20.00 -6.53 -4.11
C ASN A 85 -18.48 -6.68 -3.88
N ASN A 86 -17.69 -6.85 -4.93
CA ASN A 86 -16.24 -6.97 -4.79
C ASN A 86 -15.57 -5.59 -4.92
N SER A 87 -15.21 -4.97 -3.80
CA SER A 87 -14.54 -3.66 -3.78
C SER A 87 -13.20 -3.64 -4.52
N SER A 88 -12.46 -4.75 -4.50
CA SER A 88 -11.16 -4.84 -5.19
C SER A 88 -11.29 -4.67 -6.71
N VAL A 89 -12.35 -5.23 -7.31
CA VAL A 89 -12.61 -5.13 -8.75
C VAL A 89 -13.04 -3.72 -9.12
N TRP A 90 -13.87 -3.07 -8.31
CA TRP A 90 -14.22 -1.65 -8.49
C TRP A 90 -12.99 -0.74 -8.42
N THR A 91 -12.05 -1.04 -7.53
CA THR A 91 -10.78 -0.32 -7.43
C THR A 91 -9.94 -0.50 -8.70
N LEU A 92 -9.82 -1.73 -9.23
CA LEU A 92 -9.12 -1.99 -10.49
C LEU A 92 -9.75 -1.24 -11.67
N ILE A 93 -11.09 -1.23 -11.78
CA ILE A 93 -11.79 -0.43 -12.80
C ILE A 93 -11.46 1.06 -12.66
N GLY A 94 -11.38 1.56 -11.42
CA GLY A 94 -10.95 2.92 -11.14
C GLY A 94 -9.55 3.22 -11.68
N HIS A 95 -8.58 2.32 -11.45
CA HIS A 95 -7.23 2.45 -11.99
C HIS A 95 -7.21 2.47 -13.52
N GLU A 96 -7.93 1.56 -14.18
CA GLU A 96 -8.02 1.56 -15.65
C GLU A 96 -8.59 2.87 -16.20
N PHE A 97 -9.60 3.45 -15.55
CA PHE A 97 -10.15 4.74 -15.96
C PHE A 97 -9.18 5.91 -15.70
N MET A 98 -8.33 5.83 -14.68
CA MET A 98 -7.26 6.82 -14.49
C MET A 98 -6.24 6.77 -15.62
N GLU A 99 -5.83 5.57 -16.04
CA GLU A 99 -4.91 5.40 -17.18
C GLU A 99 -5.53 5.90 -18.49
N GLN A 100 -6.83 5.70 -18.68
CA GLN A 100 -7.60 6.30 -19.79
C GLN A 100 -7.79 7.82 -19.66
N LYS A 101 -7.31 8.45 -18.58
CA LYS A 101 -7.51 9.88 -18.23
C LYS A 101 -8.98 10.27 -18.07
N ASN A 102 -9.86 9.30 -17.87
CA ASN A 102 -11.28 9.52 -17.63
C ASN A 102 -11.54 9.65 -16.13
N ASN A 103 -11.21 10.84 -15.60
CA ASN A 103 -11.27 11.13 -14.17
C ASN A 103 -12.69 11.04 -13.59
N SER A 104 -13.74 11.34 -14.38
CA SER A 104 -15.12 11.28 -13.90
C SER A 104 -15.60 9.84 -13.70
N ALA A 105 -15.30 8.95 -14.66
CA ALA A 105 -15.58 7.53 -14.55
C ALA A 105 -14.76 6.87 -13.42
N ALA A 106 -13.48 7.23 -13.29
CA ALA A 106 -12.62 6.76 -12.21
C ALA A 106 -13.19 7.13 -10.82
N CYS A 107 -13.63 8.37 -10.63
CA CYS A 107 -14.23 8.83 -9.38
C CYS A 107 -15.48 8.01 -9.02
N LEU A 108 -16.35 7.74 -9.99
CA LEU A 108 -17.54 6.93 -9.77
C LEU A 108 -17.19 5.48 -9.39
N ALA A 109 -16.21 4.88 -10.06
CA ALA A 109 -15.75 3.52 -9.78
C ALA A 109 -15.19 3.39 -8.37
N TYR A 110 -14.30 4.30 -7.95
CA TYR A 110 -13.77 4.27 -6.59
C TYR A 110 -14.82 4.57 -5.52
N ARG A 111 -15.80 5.46 -5.78
CA ARG A 111 -16.93 5.66 -4.86
C ARG A 111 -17.74 4.39 -4.67
N LYS A 112 -17.96 3.62 -5.74
CA LYS A 112 -18.61 2.29 -5.64
C LYS A 112 -17.75 1.29 -4.86
N ALA A 113 -16.43 1.33 -5.01
CA ALA A 113 -15.52 0.49 -4.22
C ALA A 113 -15.70 0.76 -2.71
N VAL A 114 -15.68 2.03 -2.31
CA VAL A 114 -15.86 2.45 -0.92
C VAL A 114 -17.26 2.13 -0.39
N GLN A 115 -18.30 2.25 -1.23
CA GLN A 115 -19.66 1.85 -0.87
C GLN A 115 -19.80 0.34 -0.67
N SER A 116 -19.08 -0.44 -1.47
CA SER A 116 -19.06 -1.90 -1.38
C SER A 116 -18.39 -2.36 -0.09
N ASP A 117 -17.16 -1.88 0.16
CA ASP A 117 -16.39 -2.20 1.36
C ASP A 117 -15.72 -0.93 1.93
N PRO A 118 -16.28 -0.29 2.96
CA PRO A 118 -15.72 0.93 3.54
C PRO A 118 -14.44 0.68 4.34
N ASN A 119 -14.15 -0.57 4.69
CA ASN A 119 -12.94 -0.96 5.42
C ASN A 119 -11.74 -1.19 4.50
N ASP A 120 -11.94 -1.29 3.17
CA ASP A 120 -10.84 -1.47 2.22
C ASP A 120 -10.11 -0.15 1.98
N TYR A 121 -8.86 -0.07 2.42
CA TYR A 121 -8.02 1.13 2.26
C TYR A 121 -7.74 1.46 0.79
N ARG A 122 -7.78 0.47 -0.12
CA ARG A 122 -7.38 0.65 -1.53
C ARG A 122 -8.33 1.60 -2.28
N GLY A 123 -9.62 1.51 -2.02
CA GLY A 123 -10.61 2.41 -2.61
C GLY A 123 -10.43 3.85 -2.13
N TRP A 124 -10.19 4.04 -0.83
CA TRP A 124 -9.89 5.35 -0.24
C TRP A 124 -8.59 5.94 -0.78
N TYR A 125 -7.55 5.13 -0.90
CA TYR A 125 -6.27 5.54 -1.46
C TYR A 125 -6.38 5.93 -2.93
N GLY A 126 -7.10 5.16 -3.74
CA GLY A 126 -7.36 5.47 -5.15
C GLY A 126 -8.12 6.80 -5.33
N LEU A 127 -9.08 7.12 -4.45
CA LEU A 127 -9.70 8.44 -4.43
C LEU A 127 -8.69 9.55 -4.10
N GLY A 128 -7.83 9.36 -3.09
CA GLY A 128 -6.77 10.31 -2.75
C GLY A 128 -5.85 10.61 -3.94
N GLN A 129 -5.39 9.56 -4.62
CA GLN A 129 -4.55 9.67 -5.83
C GLN A 129 -5.28 10.41 -6.97
N LEU A 130 -6.56 10.11 -7.18
CA LEU A 130 -7.35 10.79 -8.21
C LEU A 130 -7.48 12.29 -7.90
N TYR A 131 -7.76 12.67 -6.65
CA TYR A 131 -7.85 14.08 -6.28
C TYR A 131 -6.49 14.80 -6.28
N ASP A 132 -5.39 14.07 -6.10
CA ASP A 132 -4.03 14.58 -6.32
C ASP A 132 -3.79 14.93 -7.79
N ILE A 133 -4.17 14.05 -8.72
CA ILE A 133 -4.09 14.31 -10.17
C ILE A 133 -4.95 15.52 -10.54
N LEU A 134 -6.12 15.67 -9.91
CA LEU A 134 -7.01 16.83 -10.08
C LEU A 134 -6.48 18.11 -9.40
N LYS A 135 -5.31 18.07 -8.75
CA LYS A 135 -4.68 19.19 -8.03
C LYS A 135 -5.55 19.80 -6.94
N MET A 136 -6.36 18.96 -6.27
CA MET A 136 -7.22 19.36 -5.15
C MET A 136 -6.70 18.76 -3.83
N PRO A 137 -5.64 19.35 -3.23
CA PRO A 137 -4.94 18.74 -2.09
C PRO A 137 -5.80 18.66 -0.82
N SER A 138 -6.79 19.54 -0.65
CA SER A 138 -7.70 19.51 0.51
C SER A 138 -8.59 18.26 0.52
N TYR A 139 -9.15 17.89 -0.63
CA TYR A 139 -9.95 16.68 -0.77
C TYR A 139 -9.08 15.43 -0.69
N SER A 140 -7.93 15.45 -1.35
CA SER A 140 -6.94 14.37 -1.27
C SER A 140 -6.56 14.04 0.18
N LEU A 141 -6.29 15.07 1.00
CA LEU A 141 -5.96 14.90 2.41
C LEU A 141 -7.05 14.13 3.16
N TYR A 142 -8.32 14.48 2.94
CA TYR A 142 -9.44 13.79 3.58
C TYR A 142 -9.47 12.30 3.25
N TYR A 143 -9.34 11.94 1.97
CA TYR A 143 -9.40 10.55 1.54
C TYR A 143 -8.20 9.71 2.01
N TYR A 144 -6.99 10.27 1.97
CA TYR A 144 -5.83 9.58 2.54
C TYR A 144 -5.92 9.43 4.05
N GLN A 145 -6.52 10.38 4.77
CA GLN A 145 -6.78 10.22 6.20
C GLN A 145 -7.77 9.06 6.48
N GLN A 146 -8.79 8.87 5.65
CA GLN A 146 -9.66 7.69 5.77
C GLN A 146 -8.90 6.40 5.46
N ALA A 147 -8.08 6.38 4.40
CA ALA A 147 -7.23 5.23 4.06
C ALA A 147 -6.30 4.85 5.23
N HIS A 148 -5.68 5.86 5.87
CA HIS A 148 -4.81 5.66 7.03
C HIS A 148 -5.54 5.14 8.27
N LYS A 149 -6.83 5.48 8.47
CA LYS A 149 -7.63 4.89 9.54
C LYS A 149 -7.90 3.40 9.31
N CYS A 150 -8.08 2.99 8.06
CA CYS A 150 -8.25 1.58 7.72
C CYS A 150 -6.94 0.80 7.91
N LYS A 151 -5.80 1.38 7.52
CA LYS A 151 -4.48 0.77 7.65
C LYS A 151 -3.47 1.80 8.17
N SER A 152 -3.22 1.77 9.49
CA SER A 152 -2.35 2.74 10.18
C SER A 152 -0.86 2.54 9.90
N ASP A 153 -0.46 1.32 9.56
CA ASP A 153 0.96 0.91 9.60
C ASP A 153 1.60 0.79 8.20
N ASP A 154 1.06 1.46 7.18
CA ASP A 154 1.64 1.46 5.83
C ASP A 154 2.49 2.73 5.62
N SER A 155 3.79 2.54 5.41
CA SER A 155 4.75 3.64 5.17
C SER A 155 4.37 4.46 3.94
N ARG A 156 3.87 3.83 2.87
CA ARG A 156 3.45 4.50 1.63
C ARG A 156 2.29 5.47 1.84
N MET A 157 1.36 5.13 2.74
CA MET A 157 0.22 6.00 3.08
C MET A 157 0.69 7.24 3.85
N LEU A 158 1.63 7.05 4.78
CA LEU A 158 2.22 8.14 5.56
C LEU A 158 3.05 9.09 4.69
N VAL A 159 3.78 8.55 3.71
CA VAL A 159 4.51 9.32 2.69
C VAL A 159 3.54 10.17 1.86
N ALA A 160 2.48 9.56 1.32
CA ALA A 160 1.46 10.29 0.54
C ALA A 160 0.79 11.41 1.37
N LEU A 161 0.47 11.16 2.65
CA LEU A 161 -0.01 12.19 3.56
C LEU A 161 1.00 13.32 3.76
N GLY A 162 2.28 12.98 3.95
CA GLY A 162 3.36 13.96 4.09
C GLY A 162 3.50 14.89 2.88
N GLU A 163 3.41 14.33 1.67
CA GLU A 163 3.42 15.11 0.42
C GLU A 163 2.22 16.05 0.31
N VAL A 164 1.02 15.57 0.65
CA VAL A 164 -0.19 16.41 0.65
C VAL A 164 -0.09 17.53 1.69
N TYR A 165 0.40 17.25 2.89
CA TYR A 165 0.65 18.28 3.90
C TYR A 165 1.66 19.32 3.44
N THR A 166 2.71 18.89 2.72
CA THR A 166 3.73 19.77 2.14
C THR A 166 3.12 20.69 1.08
N ARG A 167 2.21 20.18 0.23
CA ARG A 167 1.44 20.98 -0.74
C ARG A 167 0.48 21.97 -0.07
N LEU A 168 -0.08 21.61 1.08
CA LEU A 168 -0.93 22.49 1.90
C LEU A 168 -0.12 23.45 2.80
N ASN A 169 1.22 23.49 2.67
CA ASN A 169 2.13 24.28 3.51
C ASN A 169 2.00 24.01 5.02
N ARG A 170 1.50 22.84 5.42
CA ARG A 170 1.46 22.38 6.82
C ARG A 170 2.74 21.63 7.17
N VAL A 171 3.84 22.37 7.26
CA VAL A 171 5.21 21.83 7.42
C VAL A 171 5.35 20.94 8.66
N SER A 172 4.81 21.38 9.80
CA SER A 172 4.92 20.65 11.07
C SER A 172 4.23 19.28 11.06
N ASP A 173 3.08 19.17 10.38
CA ASP A 173 2.35 17.91 10.25
C ASP A 173 3.01 17.00 9.21
N ALA A 174 3.51 17.57 8.11
CA ALA A 174 4.28 16.84 7.11
C ALA A 174 5.51 16.16 7.74
N GLN A 175 6.28 16.90 8.55
CA GLN A 175 7.44 16.40 9.25
C GLN A 175 7.08 15.21 10.17
N LYS A 176 6.00 15.33 10.94
CA LYS A 176 5.53 14.23 11.82
C LYS A 176 5.15 12.99 11.03
N CYS A 177 4.44 13.15 9.91
CA CYS A 177 4.05 12.03 9.04
C CYS A 177 5.26 11.33 8.42
N LEU A 178 6.22 12.09 7.89
CA LEU A 178 7.43 11.55 7.26
C LEU A 178 8.34 10.85 8.28
N LEU A 179 8.50 11.42 9.48
CA LEU A 179 9.25 10.76 10.56
C LEU A 179 8.58 9.47 11.02
N LYS A 180 7.24 9.42 11.06
CA LYS A 180 6.50 8.17 11.33
C LYS A 180 6.71 7.16 10.21
N ALA A 181 6.66 7.59 8.94
CA ALA A 181 6.89 6.70 7.80
C ALA A 181 8.27 6.04 7.87
N PHE A 182 9.31 6.81 8.21
CA PHE A 182 10.66 6.29 8.43
C PHE A 182 10.69 5.24 9.55
N LYS A 183 10.03 5.49 10.69
CA LYS A 183 9.98 4.55 11.83
C LYS A 183 9.23 3.26 11.54
N VAL A 184 8.20 3.30 10.70
CA VAL A 184 7.43 2.12 10.29
C VAL A 184 8.25 1.21 9.36
N GLY A 185 9.37 1.72 8.81
CA GLY A 185 10.22 0.98 7.88
C GLY A 185 9.85 1.32 6.45
N ASP A 186 10.20 2.53 6.02
CA ASP A 186 10.22 2.85 4.60
C ASP A 186 11.33 2.03 3.93
N VAL A 187 11.02 1.35 2.83
CA VAL A 187 11.98 0.48 2.12
C VAL A 187 12.75 1.29 1.07
N GLU A 188 12.12 2.31 0.51
CA GLU A 188 12.65 3.09 -0.62
C GLU A 188 13.41 4.34 -0.15
N GLY A 189 13.32 4.69 1.14
CA GLY A 189 13.91 5.90 1.73
C GLY A 189 13.28 7.21 1.24
N THR A 190 12.16 7.13 0.52
CA THR A 190 11.36 8.26 0.05
C THR A 190 10.97 9.22 1.18
N ALA A 191 10.69 8.71 2.38
CA ALA A 191 10.31 9.50 3.54
C ALA A 191 11.41 10.47 3.98
N LEU A 192 12.66 10.01 4.06
CA LEU A 192 13.80 10.87 4.43
C LEU A 192 14.14 11.84 3.30
N MET A 193 14.07 11.41 2.04
CA MET A 193 14.30 12.30 0.89
C MET A 193 13.27 13.45 0.85
N LEU A 194 11.99 13.16 1.11
CA LEU A 194 10.95 14.19 1.19
C LEU A 194 11.13 15.10 2.41
N LEU A 195 11.62 14.55 3.54
CA LEU A 195 11.92 15.33 4.73
C LEU A 195 13.07 16.32 4.46
N GLY A 196 14.12 15.91 3.75
CA GLY A 196 15.21 16.78 3.32
C GLY A 196 14.70 17.93 2.43
N LYS A 197 13.93 17.62 1.38
CA LYS A 197 13.29 18.62 0.51
C LYS A 197 12.38 19.59 1.27
N LEU A 198 11.71 19.12 2.32
CA LEU A 198 10.88 19.96 3.18
C LEU A 198 11.72 20.98 3.95
N PHE A 199 12.88 20.59 4.48
CA PHE A 199 13.80 21.48 5.18
C PHE A 199 14.51 22.47 4.25
N GLU A 200 14.86 22.06 3.03
CA GLU A 200 15.35 22.98 1.99
C GLU A 200 14.33 24.07 1.68
N LYS A 201 13.05 23.70 1.53
CA LYS A 201 11.96 24.67 1.33
C LYS A 201 11.81 25.62 2.53
N GLY A 202 12.15 25.14 3.73
CA GLY A 202 12.19 25.92 4.97
C GLY A 202 13.43 26.77 5.17
N LYS A 203 14.46 26.65 4.31
CA LYS A 203 15.81 27.24 4.48
C LYS A 203 16.51 26.81 5.78
N GLU A 204 16.25 25.58 6.22
CA GLU A 204 16.88 24.97 7.39
C GLU A 204 17.99 24.00 6.96
N ASP A 205 18.99 24.54 6.27
CA ASP A 205 20.03 23.76 5.56
C ASP A 205 20.81 22.81 6.49
N GLY A 206 21.02 23.23 7.75
CA GLY A 206 21.70 22.43 8.76
C GLY A 206 20.95 21.13 9.13
N GLN A 207 19.61 21.16 9.12
CA GLN A 207 18.78 19.98 9.37
C GLN A 207 18.63 19.13 8.10
N ALA A 208 18.50 19.76 6.93
CA ALA A 208 18.46 19.07 5.64
C ALA A 208 19.70 18.16 5.47
N ALA A 209 20.89 18.69 5.73
CA ALA A 209 22.14 17.94 5.66
C ALA A 209 22.15 16.70 6.58
N ALA A 210 21.68 16.85 7.83
CA ALA A 210 21.64 15.74 8.80
C ALA A 210 20.66 14.63 8.38
N VAL A 211 19.54 14.99 7.74
CA VAL A 211 18.56 14.02 7.23
C VAL A 211 19.12 13.26 6.04
N TYR A 212 19.82 13.94 5.14
CA TYR A 212 20.44 13.29 4.00
C TYR A 212 21.60 12.38 4.39
N GLU A 213 22.43 12.79 5.36
CA GLU A 213 23.46 11.93 5.95
C GLU A 213 22.83 10.63 6.47
N LYS A 214 21.74 10.73 7.25
CA LYS A 214 21.00 9.57 7.73
C LYS A 214 20.42 8.71 6.60
N TYR A 215 19.92 9.32 5.53
CA TYR A 215 19.44 8.58 4.36
C TYR A 215 20.56 7.79 3.69
N LEU A 216 21.74 8.39 3.51
CA LEU A 216 22.91 7.71 2.96
C LEU A 216 23.34 6.53 3.85
N GLU A 217 23.39 6.72 5.16
CA GLU A 217 23.72 5.66 6.12
C GLU A 217 22.74 4.47 6.10
N THR A 218 21.46 4.69 5.81
CA THR A 218 20.44 3.63 5.87
C THR A 218 20.18 2.93 4.53
N TYR A 219 20.34 3.62 3.40
CA TYR A 219 19.93 3.10 2.08
C TYR A 219 21.08 2.99 1.08
N CYS A 220 22.23 3.61 1.34
CA CYS A 220 23.39 3.56 0.45
C CYS A 220 24.54 2.80 1.10
N ASP A 221 24.47 1.47 1.12
CA ASP A 221 25.65 0.63 1.40
C ASP A 221 26.63 0.59 0.20
N ASP A 222 26.20 0.95 -1.00
CA ASP A 222 27.00 0.86 -2.23
C ASP A 222 27.44 2.23 -2.79
N LEU A 223 28.64 2.63 -2.35
CA LEU A 223 29.69 3.55 -2.86
C LEU A 223 29.54 4.51 -4.08
N VAL A 224 28.41 4.71 -4.76
CA VAL A 224 28.40 5.39 -6.08
C VAL A 224 27.59 6.71 -6.14
N SER A 225 26.79 7.05 -5.14
CA SER A 225 25.92 8.25 -5.17
C SER A 225 26.55 9.54 -4.59
N GLY A 226 27.81 9.51 -4.17
CA GLY A 226 28.49 10.65 -3.53
C GLY A 226 28.68 11.91 -4.39
N PHE A 227 28.62 11.78 -5.72
CA PHE A 227 29.01 12.87 -6.63
C PHE A 227 27.96 13.99 -6.79
N LEU A 228 26.66 13.68 -6.73
CA LEU A 228 25.60 14.71 -6.75
C LEU A 228 25.40 15.37 -5.37
N PHE A 229 25.96 14.77 -4.31
CA PHE A 229 25.79 15.19 -2.92
C PHE A 229 26.91 16.10 -2.41
N LEU A 230 28.12 15.98 -2.98
CA LEU A 230 29.28 16.76 -2.54
C LEU A 230 29.05 18.27 -2.73
N ASP A 231 28.33 18.68 -3.78
CA ASP A 231 28.06 20.09 -4.07
C ASP A 231 27.17 20.76 -3.00
N CYS A 232 26.11 20.07 -2.54
CA CYS A 232 25.24 20.59 -1.47
C CYS A 232 25.91 20.49 -0.08
N TRP A 233 26.77 19.49 0.12
CA TRP A 233 27.51 19.29 1.37
C TRP A 233 28.64 20.31 1.57
N ILE A 234 29.31 20.74 0.50
CA ILE A 234 30.35 21.79 0.54
C ILE A 234 29.72 23.14 0.94
N GLU A 235 28.58 23.52 0.35
CA GLU A 235 27.87 24.76 0.70
C GLU A 235 27.33 24.75 2.15
N GLY A 236 26.87 23.59 2.64
CA GLY A 236 26.39 23.42 4.02
C GLY A 236 27.50 23.43 5.10
N ARG A 237 28.75 23.14 4.73
CA ARG A 237 29.89 23.16 5.67
C ARG A 237 30.40 24.57 5.93
N GLU A 238 30.52 25.38 4.88
CA GLU A 238 30.96 26.78 5.00
C GLU A 238 30.00 27.57 5.92
N THR A 239 28.69 27.32 5.84
CA THR A 239 27.70 27.97 6.70
C THR A 239 27.81 27.57 8.18
N ARG A 240 28.17 26.32 8.50
CA ARG A 240 28.41 25.87 9.90
C ARG A 240 29.63 26.53 10.52
N GLU A 241 30.72 26.69 9.76
CA GLU A 241 31.93 27.37 10.23
C GLU A 241 31.67 28.88 10.44
N HIS A 242 30.90 29.53 9.57
CA HIS A 242 30.53 30.94 9.73
C HIS A 242 29.58 31.22 10.92
N LEU A 243 28.69 30.29 11.26
CA LEU A 243 27.78 30.42 12.41
C LEU A 243 28.46 30.18 13.76
N GLN A 244 29.51 29.34 13.81
CA GLN A 244 30.29 29.14 15.04
C GLN A 244 31.21 30.33 15.38
N VAL A 245 31.63 31.12 14.38
CA VAL A 245 32.50 32.29 14.59
C VAL A 245 31.72 33.55 15.04
N SER A 246 30.39 33.58 14.92
CA SER A 246 29.60 34.82 15.06
C SER A 246 28.82 35.02 16.37
N LYS A 247 28.98 34.20 17.42
CA LYS A 247 28.39 34.49 18.75
C LYS A 247 29.28 34.12 19.94
N PRO A 248 29.76 35.10 20.74
CA PRO A 248 30.30 34.83 22.08
C PRO A 248 29.18 34.88 23.14
N PHE A 249 29.21 33.89 24.04
CA PHE A 249 28.71 33.85 25.44
C PHE A 249 27.42 34.62 25.84
N HIS A 250 26.37 33.88 26.22
CA HIS A 250 25.96 33.75 27.62
C HIS A 250 24.98 32.59 27.87
N SER A 251 25.04 32.08 29.10
CA SER A 251 24.49 30.84 29.65
C SER A 251 22.97 30.77 29.76
N SER A 252 22.38 29.61 29.42
CA SER A 252 21.47 28.90 30.33
C SER A 252 21.27 27.46 29.86
N ASN A 253 21.43 26.54 30.80
CA ASN A 253 21.32 25.09 30.64
C ASN A 253 19.94 24.65 30.17
N VAL A 254 19.88 23.91 29.06
CA VAL A 254 18.95 22.78 28.90
C VAL A 254 19.74 21.65 28.21
N PRO A 255 20.02 20.53 28.87
CA PRO A 255 20.81 19.46 28.26
C PRO A 255 20.02 18.73 27.18
N LEU A 256 20.70 18.49 26.05
CA LEU A 256 20.30 17.65 24.91
C LEU A 256 20.25 16.15 25.29
N SER A 257 19.47 15.78 26.31
CA SER A 257 19.36 14.39 26.78
C SER A 257 17.97 13.76 26.59
N SER A 258 17.09 14.33 25.78
CA SER A 258 15.69 13.88 25.68
C SER A 258 15.28 13.18 24.36
N PHE A 259 16.24 12.73 23.54
CA PHE A 259 15.95 11.80 22.44
C PHE A 259 16.74 10.50 22.58
N CYS A 260 16.65 9.86 23.74
CA CYS A 260 16.84 8.42 23.84
C CYS A 260 15.62 7.74 23.23
N PHE A 261 15.75 7.21 22.01
CA PHE A 261 14.81 6.22 21.49
C PHE A 261 15.16 4.87 22.15
N PRO A 262 14.28 4.27 22.98
CA PRO A 262 14.52 2.92 23.46
C PRO A 262 14.33 1.94 22.29
N LEU A 263 15.40 1.20 21.99
CA LEU A 263 15.36 -0.04 21.24
C LEU A 263 14.68 -1.10 22.11
N CYS A 264 13.48 -1.52 21.75
CA CYS A 264 12.90 -2.84 22.01
C CYS A 264 11.77 -3.07 21.00
#